data_AF-A0A957DH07-F1
#
_entry.id   AF-A0A957DH07-F1
#
_cell.length_a   1.000
_cell.length_b   1.000
_cell.length_c   1.000
_cell.angle_alpha   90.00
_cell.angle_beta   90.00
_cell.angle_gamma   90.00
#
_symmetry.space_group_name_H-M   'P 1'
#
loop_
_entity.id
_entity.type
_entity.pdbx_description
1 polymer ?
#
loop_
_entity_poly.entity_id
_entity_poly.type
_entity_poly.pdbx_seq_one_letter_code
_entity_poly.pdbx_strand_id
1 'polypeptide(L)'
;MGASSSQALPTIVPSAVRVLTLDDLRAQAARPVNFGGDAPVGLALNPEIVAMLEEVSRQNLIAYVRQLESFGTRNTFSAIDQPDFGIGAARDWILSEMTRVGGGRLQVSFQDYPMAFEGVSNTQRNVVGVLPGTG
;
A
#
# COMPACT_ATOMS: atom_id res chain seq x y z
N MET A 1 -51.06 8.87 -4.06
CA MET A 1 -50.05 8.98 -5.14
C MET A 1 -49.13 10.13 -4.80
N GLY A 2 -47.95 9.85 -4.26
CA GLY A 2 -46.91 10.86 -4.02
C GLY A 2 -45.65 10.40 -4.73
N ALA A 3 -45.24 11.13 -5.77
CA ALA A 3 -44.03 10.81 -6.52
C ALA A 3 -42.81 11.19 -5.68
N SER A 4 -42.00 10.20 -5.32
CA SER A 4 -40.69 10.41 -4.69
C SER A 4 -39.70 10.79 -5.78
N SER A 5 -39.25 12.05 -5.78
CA SER A 5 -38.24 12.56 -6.70
C SER A 5 -36.86 12.02 -6.31
N SER A 6 -36.31 11.14 -7.14
CA SER A 6 -34.95 10.62 -7.01
C SER A 6 -33.94 11.73 -7.33
N GLN A 7 -33.38 12.37 -6.29
CA GLN A 7 -32.25 13.29 -6.44
C GLN A 7 -31.00 12.46 -6.75
N ALA A 8 -30.38 12.66 -7.91
CA ALA A 8 -29.10 12.05 -8.22
C ALA A 8 -28.04 12.55 -7.22
N LEU A 9 -27.31 11.62 -6.61
CA LEU A 9 -26.21 11.94 -5.70
C LEU A 9 -25.17 12.80 -6.45
N PRO A 10 -24.63 13.87 -5.83
CA PRO A 10 -23.62 14.69 -6.47
C PRO A 10 -22.42 13.82 -6.85
N THR A 11 -22.08 13.82 -8.15
CA THR A 11 -20.84 13.19 -8.62
C THR A 11 -19.68 14.02 -8.09
N ILE A 12 -18.94 13.49 -7.11
CA ILE A 12 -17.65 14.06 -6.72
C ILE A 12 -16.71 13.80 -7.89
N VAL A 13 -16.42 14.84 -8.67
CA VAL A 13 -15.33 14.80 -9.65
C VAL A 13 -14.03 14.78 -8.85
N PRO A 14 -13.18 13.75 -8.96
CA PRO A 14 -11.91 13.75 -8.25
C PRO A 14 -11.06 14.92 -8.77
N SER A 15 -10.74 15.87 -7.89
CA SER A 15 -9.70 16.88 -8.17
C SER A 15 -8.41 16.15 -8.49
N ALA A 16 -7.69 16.60 -9.52
CA ALA A 16 -6.41 16.02 -9.89
C ALA A 16 -5.47 16.01 -8.68
N VAL A 17 -5.12 14.81 -8.21
CA VAL A 17 -4.08 14.64 -7.20
C VAL A 17 -2.77 15.09 -7.84
N ARG A 18 -2.17 16.16 -7.31
CA ARG A 18 -0.82 16.54 -7.73
C ARG A 18 0.13 15.44 -7.25
N VAL A 19 0.64 14.66 -8.19
CA VAL A 19 1.70 13.69 -7.92
C VAL A 19 3.02 14.46 -7.87
N LEU A 20 3.70 14.44 -6.73
CA LEU A 20 5.06 14.96 -6.61
C LEU A 20 6.02 14.01 -7.32
N THR A 21 6.80 14.53 -8.26
CA THR A 21 7.85 13.78 -8.95
C THR A 21 9.22 14.04 -8.31
N LEU A 22 10.20 13.19 -8.62
CA LEU A 22 11.58 13.43 -8.20
C LEU A 22 12.14 14.74 -8.79
N ASP A 23 11.69 15.12 -9.98
CA ASP A 23 12.07 16.39 -10.61
C ASP A 23 11.44 17.59 -9.89
N ASP A 24 10.18 17.47 -9.42
CA ASP A 24 9.58 18.47 -8.53
C ASP A 24 10.40 18.64 -7.24
N LEU A 25 10.85 17.54 -6.63
CA LEU A 25 11.65 17.57 -5.42
C LEU A 25 13.04 18.17 -5.65
N ARG A 26 13.69 17.84 -6.78
CA ARG A 26 14.97 18.44 -7.20
C ARG A 26 14.83 19.95 -7.42
N ALA A 27 13.76 20.37 -8.11
CA ALA A 27 13.48 21.78 -8.34
C ALA A 27 13.19 22.54 -7.04
N GLN A 28 12.58 21.88 -6.06
CA GLN A 28 12.32 22.46 -4.74
C GLN A 28 13.58 22.53 -3.85
N ALA A 29 14.41 21.49 -3.88
CA ALA A 29 15.71 21.44 -3.21
C ALA A 29 16.68 22.53 -3.68
N ALA A 30 16.63 22.87 -4.96
CA ALA A 30 17.43 23.96 -5.55
C ALA A 30 16.98 25.37 -5.10
N ARG A 31 15.85 25.49 -4.40
CA ARG A 31 15.38 26.78 -3.89
C ARG A 31 16.08 27.10 -2.57
N PRO A 32 16.73 28.27 -2.45
CA PRO A 32 17.29 28.72 -1.19
C PRO A 32 16.18 28.87 -0.14
N VAL A 33 16.31 28.16 0.99
CA VAL A 33 15.43 28.39 2.14
C VAL A 33 16.09 29.44 3.02
N ASN A 34 15.39 30.55 3.27
CA ASN A 34 15.88 31.62 4.13
C ASN A 34 15.26 31.47 5.51
N PHE A 35 16.07 31.11 6.50
CA PHE A 35 15.64 30.95 7.90
C PHE A 35 15.71 32.26 8.71
N GLY A 36 15.92 33.39 8.04
CA GLY A 36 15.99 34.71 8.68
C GLY A 36 17.34 34.94 9.34
N GLY A 37 18.21 35.70 8.68
CA GLY A 37 19.50 36.16 9.22
C GLY A 37 20.72 35.38 8.74
N ASP A 38 20.55 34.14 8.27
CA ASP A 38 21.63 33.31 7.74
C ASP A 38 21.67 33.28 6.20
N ALA A 39 22.85 32.98 5.64
CA ALA A 39 22.97 32.69 4.22
C ALA A 39 22.01 31.54 3.84
N PRO A 40 21.36 31.62 2.66
CA PRO A 40 20.39 30.60 2.27
C PRO A 40 21.02 29.21 2.29
N VAL A 41 20.40 28.29 3.04
CA VAL A 41 20.80 26.89 3.09
C VAL A 41 20.11 26.17 1.94
N GLY A 42 20.90 25.56 1.06
CA GLY A 42 20.37 24.64 0.05
C GLY A 42 19.95 23.34 0.73
N LEU A 43 18.69 22.94 0.57
CA LEU A 43 18.23 21.61 0.97
C LEU A 43 18.76 20.59 -0.05
N ALA A 44 19.97 20.08 0.16
CA ALA A 44 20.48 19.01 -0.70
C ALA A 44 19.67 17.72 -0.47
N LEU A 45 19.20 17.09 -1.55
CA LEU A 45 18.55 15.79 -1.45
C LEU A 45 19.56 14.73 -1.02
N ASN A 46 19.17 13.85 -0.10
CA ASN A 46 20.01 12.71 0.27
C ASN A 46 20.12 11.76 -0.94
N PRO A 47 21.33 11.50 -1.46
CA PRO A 47 21.52 10.67 -2.65
C PRO A 47 21.02 9.23 -2.48
N GLU A 48 21.08 8.66 -1.27
CA GLU A 48 20.58 7.32 -0.99
C GLU A 48 19.05 7.27 -1.12
N ILE A 49 18.36 8.31 -0.65
CA ILE A 49 16.89 8.41 -0.77
C ILE A 49 16.48 8.57 -2.22
N VAL A 50 17.21 9.39 -2.99
CA VAL A 50 16.98 9.57 -4.43
C VAL A 50 17.13 8.23 -5.16
N ALA A 51 18.19 7.46 -4.86
CA ALA A 51 18.40 6.14 -5.44
C ALA A 51 17.25 5.18 -5.12
N MET A 52 16.81 5.12 -3.85
CA MET A 52 15.66 4.29 -3.45
C MET A 52 14.36 4.67 -4.21
N LEU A 53 14.14 5.96 -4.48
CA LEU A 53 12.97 6.40 -5.26
C LEU A 53 13.06 6.00 -6.73
N GLU A 54 14.26 6.01 -7.31
CA GLU A 54 14.50 5.59 -8.70
C GLU A 54 14.31 4.08 -8.90
N GLU A 55 14.51 3.27 -7.86
CA GLU A 55 14.25 1.82 -7.87
C GLU A 55 12.74 1.46 -7.83
N VAL A 56 11.86 2.43 -7.53
CA VAL A 56 10.41 2.18 -7.48
C VAL A 56 9.84 1.93 -8.88
N SER A 57 9.53 0.66 -9.17
CA SER A 57 8.94 0.26 -10.44
C SER A 57 7.40 0.36 -10.42
N ARG A 58 6.86 1.30 -11.22
CA ARG A 58 5.41 1.38 -11.49
C ARG A 58 4.84 0.06 -12.01
N GLN A 59 5.58 -0.63 -12.88
CA GLN A 59 5.14 -1.88 -13.48
C GLN A 59 4.95 -2.97 -12.42
N ASN A 60 5.87 -3.07 -11.46
CA ASN A 60 5.77 -4.03 -10.36
C ASN A 60 4.57 -3.71 -9.45
N LEU A 61 4.35 -2.43 -9.12
CA LEU A 61 3.19 -2.02 -8.33
C LEU A 61 1.87 -2.39 -8.99
N ILE A 62 1.74 -2.14 -10.30
CA ILE A 62 0.54 -2.53 -11.06
C ILE A 62 0.40 -4.06 -11.09
N ALA A 63 1.49 -4.81 -11.24
CA ALA A 63 1.45 -6.27 -11.22
C ALA A 63 0.93 -6.81 -9.88
N TYR A 64 1.38 -6.25 -8.74
CA TYR A 64 0.87 -6.63 -7.42
C TYR A 64 -0.62 -6.33 -7.25
N VAL A 65 -1.08 -5.17 -7.71
CA VAL A 65 -2.51 -4.82 -7.67
C VAL A 65 -3.32 -5.82 -8.48
N ARG A 66 -2.92 -6.09 -9.74
CA ARG A 66 -3.62 -7.04 -10.61
C ARG A 66 -3.65 -8.45 -10.04
N GLN A 67 -2.56 -8.89 -9.42
CA GLN A 67 -2.50 -10.19 -8.77
C GLN A 67 -3.43 -10.28 -7.56
N LEU A 68 -3.53 -9.22 -6.75
CA LEU A 68 -4.48 -9.19 -5.64
C LEU A 68 -5.94 -9.10 -6.10
N GLU A 69 -6.20 -8.42 -7.22
CA GLU A 69 -7.51 -8.35 -7.85
C GLU A 69 -7.94 -9.70 -8.46
N SER A 70 -7.00 -10.50 -8.97
CA SER A 70 -7.33 -11.76 -9.64
C SER A 70 -7.95 -12.81 -8.70
N PHE A 71 -7.77 -12.68 -7.38
CA PHE A 71 -8.43 -13.55 -6.39
C PHE A 71 -9.94 -13.30 -6.25
N GLY A 72 -10.49 -12.29 -6.96
CA GLY A 72 -11.92 -12.01 -7.06
C GLY A 72 -12.51 -11.28 -5.85
N THR A 73 -12.17 -11.68 -4.62
CA THR A 73 -12.62 -11.01 -3.39
C THR A 73 -11.55 -11.04 -2.30
N ARG A 74 -11.52 -9.99 -1.48
CA ARG A 74 -10.68 -9.86 -0.28
C ARG A 74 -11.54 -9.63 0.96
N ASN A 75 -12.79 -10.05 0.93
CA ASN A 75 -13.68 -9.97 2.07
C ASN A 75 -13.22 -10.93 3.17
N THR A 76 -13.22 -10.47 4.43
CA THR A 76 -12.77 -11.22 5.61
C THR A 76 -13.43 -12.58 5.80
N PHE A 77 -14.68 -12.76 5.36
CA PHE A 77 -15.44 -14.02 5.47
C PHE A 77 -15.59 -14.77 4.13
N SER A 78 -14.76 -14.44 3.12
CA SER A 78 -14.69 -15.21 1.87
C SER A 78 -13.89 -16.52 2.03
N ALA A 79 -13.77 -17.30 0.95
CA ALA A 79 -13.10 -18.59 0.93
C ALA A 79 -11.66 -18.52 1.51
N ILE A 80 -11.31 -19.52 2.31
CA ILE A 80 -10.00 -19.62 2.99
C ILE A 80 -9.18 -20.83 2.52
N ASP A 81 -9.82 -21.78 1.86
CA ASP A 81 -9.30 -23.10 1.48
C ASP A 81 -9.22 -23.28 -0.05
N GLN A 82 -9.57 -22.25 -0.82
CA GLN A 82 -9.43 -22.25 -2.27
C GLN A 82 -8.06 -21.69 -2.68
N PRO A 83 -7.38 -22.32 -3.65
CA PRO A 83 -6.00 -21.96 -4.01
C PRO A 83 -5.88 -20.66 -4.83
N ASP A 84 -6.94 -20.25 -5.52
CA ASP A 84 -6.93 -19.14 -6.49
C ASP A 84 -8.08 -18.14 -6.32
N PHE A 85 -8.90 -18.28 -5.27
CA PHE A 85 -10.04 -17.41 -5.00
C PHE A 85 -10.19 -17.09 -3.51
N GLY A 86 -10.57 -15.84 -3.22
CA GLY A 86 -10.89 -15.38 -1.87
C GLY A 86 -9.70 -14.95 -1.02
N ILE A 87 -9.98 -14.68 0.25
CA ILE A 87 -9.03 -14.10 1.20
C ILE A 87 -7.90 -15.07 1.58
N GLY A 88 -8.14 -16.39 1.54
CA GLY A 88 -7.11 -17.41 1.79
C GLY A 88 -5.98 -17.34 0.76
N ALA A 89 -6.32 -17.51 -0.52
CA ALA A 89 -5.38 -17.40 -1.64
C ALA A 89 -4.61 -16.07 -1.63
N ALA A 90 -5.29 -14.95 -1.34
CA ALA A 90 -4.64 -13.65 -1.27
C ALA A 90 -3.61 -13.56 -0.14
N ARG A 91 -3.92 -14.08 1.06
CA ARG A 91 -3.00 -14.08 2.21
C ARG A 91 -1.77 -14.95 1.97
N ASP A 92 -1.97 -16.14 1.41
CA ASP A 92 -0.88 -17.06 1.08
C ASP A 92 0.05 -16.46 0.03
N TRP A 93 -0.52 -15.80 -0.98
CA TRP A 93 0.26 -15.08 -1.98
C TRP A 93 1.06 -13.92 -1.38
N ILE A 94 0.46 -13.09 -0.51
CA ILE A 94 1.18 -11.99 0.16
C ILE A 94 2.33 -12.55 1.00
N LEU A 95 2.12 -13.63 1.76
CA LEU A 95 3.17 -14.26 2.55
C LEU A 95 4.34 -14.71 1.67
N SER A 96 4.03 -15.43 0.57
CA SER A 96 5.04 -15.90 -0.38
C SER A 96 5.80 -14.75 -1.01
N GLU A 97 5.09 -13.72 -1.46
CA GLU A 97 5.67 -12.59 -2.17
C GLU A 97 6.54 -11.73 -1.24
N MET A 98 6.09 -11.45 -0.02
CA MET A 98 6.90 -10.75 0.99
C MET A 98 8.15 -11.56 1.38
N THR A 99 8.04 -12.88 1.48
CA THR A 99 9.20 -13.76 1.72
C THR A 99 10.20 -13.66 0.57
N ARG A 100 9.71 -13.69 -0.69
CA ARG A 100 10.54 -13.59 -1.89
C ARG A 100 11.27 -12.25 -1.98
N VAL A 101 10.57 -11.12 -1.83
CA VAL A 101 11.19 -9.78 -1.91
C VAL A 101 12.03 -9.44 -0.68
N GLY A 102 11.75 -10.09 0.45
CA GLY A 102 12.45 -9.91 1.71
C GLY A 102 13.90 -10.39 1.71
N GLY A 103 14.33 -11.14 0.69
CA GLY A 103 15.73 -11.53 0.48
C GLY A 103 16.35 -12.27 1.66
N GLY A 104 15.55 -13.02 2.43
CA GLY A 104 15.97 -13.75 3.62
C GLY A 104 16.18 -12.90 4.88
N ARG A 105 16.06 -11.57 4.81
CA ARG A 105 16.13 -10.69 5.98
C ARG A 105 14.77 -10.43 6.62
N LEU A 106 13.73 -10.33 5.79
CA LEU A 106 12.37 -10.14 6.27
C LEU A 106 11.81 -11.46 6.78
N GLN A 107 11.41 -11.50 8.05
CA GLN A 107 10.69 -12.62 8.65
C GLN A 107 9.19 -12.42 8.41
N VAL A 108 8.56 -13.33 7.69
CA VAL A 108 7.13 -13.24 7.33
C VAL A 108 6.38 -14.40 7.94
N SER A 109 5.27 -14.12 8.62
CA SER A 109 4.46 -15.15 9.29
C SER A 109 2.98 -14.79 9.31
N PHE A 110 2.14 -15.79 9.59
CA PHE A 110 0.75 -15.55 9.95
C PHE A 110 0.61 -15.26 11.44
N GLN A 111 -0.28 -14.34 11.75
CA GLN A 111 -0.79 -14.15 13.10
C GLN A 111 -2.29 -14.45 13.10
N ASP A 112 -2.65 -15.55 13.75
CA ASP A 112 -4.03 -16.04 13.85
C ASP A 112 -4.74 -15.36 15.02
N TYR A 113 -6.01 -15.00 14.83
CA TYR A 113 -6.87 -14.45 15.87
C TYR A 113 -8.34 -14.82 15.62
N PRO A 114 -9.14 -15.03 16.67
CA PRO A 114 -10.56 -15.29 16.50
C PRO A 114 -11.31 -14.00 16.10
N MET A 115 -12.24 -14.10 15.15
CA MET A 115 -13.18 -13.02 14.83
C MET A 115 -14.60 -13.58 14.74
N ALA A 116 -15.55 -12.86 15.33
CA ALA A 116 -16.97 -13.15 15.20
C ALA A 116 -17.72 -11.92 14.65
N PHE A 117 -18.62 -12.14 13.70
CA PHE A 117 -19.51 -11.12 13.15
C PHE A 117 -20.90 -11.75 12.91
N GLU A 118 -21.95 -11.10 13.41
CA GLU A 118 -23.35 -11.59 13.31
C GLU A 118 -23.54 -13.08 13.68
N GLY A 119 -22.83 -13.54 14.73
CA GLY A 119 -22.91 -14.92 15.21
C GLY A 119 -22.11 -15.94 14.40
N VAL A 120 -21.47 -15.54 13.30
CA VAL A 120 -20.51 -16.35 12.55
C VAL A 120 -19.12 -16.12 13.11
N SER A 121 -18.45 -17.19 13.56
CA SER A 121 -17.09 -17.14 14.10
C SER A 121 -16.13 -17.89 13.18
N ASN A 122 -14.97 -17.30 12.90
CA ASN A 122 -13.88 -17.93 12.18
C ASN A 122 -12.52 -17.44 12.69
N THR A 123 -11.48 -18.25 12.52
CA THR A 123 -10.09 -17.82 12.73
C THR A 123 -9.67 -16.95 11.55
N GLN A 124 -9.32 -15.71 11.84
CA GLN A 124 -8.78 -14.77 10.87
C GLN A 124 -7.25 -14.69 11.02
N ARG A 125 -6.60 -14.24 9.95
CA ARG A 125 -5.13 -14.17 9.88
C ARG A 125 -4.65 -12.83 9.37
N ASN A 126 -3.66 -12.26 10.05
CA ASN A 126 -2.83 -11.20 9.51
C ASN A 126 -1.59 -11.82 8.86
N VAL A 127 -1.03 -11.15 7.85
CA VAL A 127 0.32 -11.40 7.36
C VAL A 127 1.24 -10.36 7.99
N VAL A 128 2.26 -10.80 8.72
CA VAL A 128 3.16 -9.93 9.47
C VAL A 128 4.56 -10.06 8.92
N GLY A 129 5.15 -8.95 8.49
CA GLY A 129 6.56 -8.87 8.09
C GLY A 129 7.38 -8.12 9.15
N VAL A 130 8.43 -8.77 9.68
CA VAL A 130 9.36 -8.20 10.66
C VAL A 130 10.75 -8.16 10.05
N LEU A 131 11.36 -6.96 9.98
CA LEU A 131 12.74 -6.79 9.56
C LEU A 131 13.60 -6.50 10.80
N PRO A 132 14.42 -7.47 11.28
CA PRO A 132 15.28 -7.24 12.44
C PRO A 132 16.33 -6.17 12.16
N GLY A 133 16.56 -5.32 13.16
CA GLY A 133 17.66 -4.36 13.14
C GLY A 133 19.02 -5.06 13.20
N THR A 134 20.02 -4.44 12.60
CA THR A 134 21.44 -4.75 12.83
C THR A 134 21.91 -3.78 13.91
N GLY A 135 22.00 -4.24 15.15
CA GLY A 135 22.46 -3.40 16.27
C GLY A 135 23.87 -2.88 16.10
#